data_AF-A0A166AH23-F1
#
_entry.id   AF-A0A166AH23-F1
#
_cell.length_a   1.000
_cell.length_b   1.000
_cell.length_c   1.000
_cell.angle_alpha   90.00
_cell.angle_beta   90.00
_cell.angle_gamma   90.00
#
_symmetry.space_group_name_H-M   'P 1'
#
loop_
_entity.id
_entity.type
_entity.pdbx_description
1 polymer ?
#
loop_
_entity_poly.entity_id
_entity_poly.type
_entity_poly.pdbx_seq_one_letter_code
_entity_poly.pdbx_strand_id
1 'polypeptide(L)'
;MKWILFCLVLFSGTAFAETVPNPNQDSFDWFVGLYNDIYEVVEHTPTFIEQAFAYVIEFSVYIKFYLMMQTLEFAYGVAQSLIVNIGLDSLITDAVSKLPAETRSTFQAMGYLKGITIICEAYAVRFVLNFMGW
;
A
#
# COMPACT_ATOMS: atom_id res chain seq x y z
N MET A 1 3.01 -18.04 -8.11
CA MET A 1 3.68 -17.88 -9.43
C MET A 1 3.86 -19.19 -10.22
N LYS A 2 3.25 -20.32 -9.82
CA LYS A 2 3.33 -21.60 -10.58
C LYS A 2 2.22 -21.80 -11.62
N TRP A 3 1.10 -21.10 -11.47
CA TRP A 3 -0.10 -21.27 -12.31
C TRP A 3 -0.07 -20.46 -13.61
N ILE A 4 0.72 -19.39 -13.68
CA ILE A 4 0.83 -18.52 -14.87
C ILE A 4 1.56 -19.22 -16.03
N LEU A 5 2.58 -20.04 -15.72
CA LEU A 5 3.26 -20.85 -16.74
C LEU A 5 2.38 -21.97 -17.31
N PHE A 6 1.40 -22.46 -16.53
CA PHE A 6 0.49 -23.51 -16.98
C PHE A 6 -0.58 -22.98 -17.96
N CYS A 7 -1.00 -21.71 -17.81
CA CYS A 7 -1.92 -21.07 -18.75
C CYS A 7 -1.27 -20.75 -20.11
N LEU A 8 0.04 -20.53 -20.16
CA LEU A 8 0.76 -20.16 -21.39
C LEU A 8 1.03 -21.39 -22.29
N VAL A 9 1.14 -22.59 -21.71
CA VAL A 9 1.32 -23.85 -22.45
C VAL A 9 -0.01 -24.39 -23.03
N LEU A 10 -1.15 -24.05 -22.42
CA LEU A 10 -2.47 -24.48 -22.93
C LEU A 10 -2.99 -23.62 -24.08
N PHE A 11 -2.40 -22.43 -24.32
CA PHE A 11 -2.82 -21.52 -25.38
C PHE A 11 -2.15 -21.82 -26.75
N SER A 12 -1.11 -22.67 -26.81
CA SER A 12 -0.46 -23.03 -28.07
C SER A 12 -1.09 -24.23 -28.79
N GLY A 13 -2.23 -24.74 -28.30
CA GLY A 13 -2.80 -26.03 -28.72
C GLY A 13 -3.88 -25.96 -29.81
N THR A 14 -4.30 -24.78 -30.27
CA THR A 14 -5.40 -24.66 -31.26
C THR A 14 -5.10 -23.61 -32.31
N ALA A 15 -4.14 -23.89 -33.19
CA ALA A 15 -4.04 -23.22 -34.48
C ALA A 15 -4.15 -24.27 -35.58
N PHE A 16 -5.38 -24.44 -36.05
CA PHE A 16 -5.80 -24.82 -37.41
C PHE A 16 -4.88 -25.77 -38.20
N ALA A 17 -5.30 -27.05 -38.25
CA ALA A 17 -5.02 -27.90 -39.40
C ALA A 17 -5.90 -27.43 -40.57
N GLU A 18 -5.37 -26.61 -41.47
CA GLU A 18 -6.02 -26.31 -42.75
C GLU A 18 -5.38 -27.17 -43.85
N THR A 19 -6.21 -28.01 -44.47
CA THR A 19 -5.85 -28.90 -45.58
C THR A 19 -5.67 -28.10 -46.87
N VAL A 20 -4.53 -28.32 -47.53
CA VAL A 20 -4.02 -27.65 -48.74
C VAL A 20 -4.94 -27.77 -49.97
N PRO A 21 -5.29 -26.65 -50.62
CA PRO A 21 -5.16 -26.58 -52.08
C PRO A 21 -4.73 -25.18 -52.58
N ASN A 22 -3.43 -25.02 -52.90
CA ASN A 22 -2.80 -24.15 -53.92
C ASN A 22 -1.54 -23.39 -53.39
N PRO A 23 -0.31 -23.84 -53.71
CA PRO A 23 0.89 -23.50 -52.94
C PRO A 23 1.48 -22.07 -53.13
N ASN A 24 1.04 -21.29 -54.12
CA ASN A 24 1.81 -20.11 -54.56
C ASN A 24 1.21 -18.74 -54.19
N GLN A 25 -0.07 -18.66 -53.80
CA GLN A 25 -0.75 -17.39 -53.50
C GLN A 25 -0.96 -17.22 -51.99
N ASP A 26 -1.43 -18.26 -51.31
CA ASP A 26 -1.68 -18.24 -49.86
C ASP A 26 -0.40 -18.18 -49.02
N SER A 27 0.72 -18.65 -49.56
CA SER A 27 2.03 -18.50 -48.92
C SER A 27 2.39 -17.02 -48.74
N PHE A 28 2.13 -16.19 -49.75
CA PHE A 28 2.40 -14.76 -49.69
C PHE A 28 1.44 -14.05 -48.74
N ASP A 29 0.15 -14.40 -48.75
CA ASP A 29 -0.83 -13.82 -47.84
C ASP A 29 -0.57 -14.23 -46.38
N TRP A 30 -0.12 -15.47 -46.15
CA TRP A 30 0.36 -15.93 -44.85
C TRP A 30 1.62 -15.18 -44.40
N PHE A 31 2.60 -14.97 -45.29
CA PHE A 31 3.80 -14.18 -44.97
C PHE A 31 3.47 -12.71 -44.67
N VAL A 32 2.51 -12.11 -45.38
CA VAL A 32 2.05 -10.73 -45.15
C VAL A 32 1.27 -10.63 -43.83
N GLY A 33 0.43 -11.62 -43.51
CA GLY A 33 -0.24 -11.71 -42.21
C GLY A 33 0.76 -11.84 -41.06
N LEU A 34 1.74 -12.73 -41.18
CA LEU A 34 2.79 -12.93 -40.18
C LEU A 34 3.66 -11.68 -40.01
N TYR A 35 3.95 -10.96 -41.10
CA TYR A 35 4.69 -9.70 -41.05
C TYR A 35 3.89 -8.58 -40.34
N ASN A 36 2.59 -8.46 -40.62
CA ASN A 36 1.73 -7.48 -39.94
C ASN A 36 1.56 -7.83 -38.45
N ASP A 37 1.40 -9.10 -38.11
CA ASP A 37 1.28 -9.56 -36.71
C ASP A 37 2.58 -9.30 -35.92
N ILE A 38 3.75 -9.55 -36.53
CA ILE A 38 5.05 -9.22 -35.90
C ILE A 38 5.20 -7.70 -35.75
N TYR A 39 4.80 -6.92 -36.75
CA TYR A 39 4.87 -5.47 -36.71
C TYR A 39 4.00 -4.88 -35.61
N GLU A 40 2.75 -5.36 -35.48
CA GLU A 40 1.81 -4.93 -34.44
C GLU A 40 2.30 -5.30 -33.02
N VAL A 41 2.89 -6.50 -32.85
CA VAL A 41 3.52 -6.89 -31.58
C VAL A 41 4.70 -6.00 -31.24
N VAL A 42 5.56 -5.64 -32.21
CA VAL A 42 6.71 -4.76 -31.99
C VAL A 42 6.28 -3.31 -31.71
N GLU A 43 5.20 -2.83 -32.33
CA GLU A 43 4.66 -1.48 -32.14
C GLU A 43 3.93 -1.32 -30.78
N HIS A 44 3.25 -2.35 -30.29
CA HIS A 44 2.57 -2.33 -28.99
C HIS A 44 3.45 -2.74 -27.79
N THR A 45 4.57 -3.43 -28.02
CA THR A 45 5.54 -3.80 -26.98
C THR A 45 6.06 -2.60 -26.14
N PRO A 46 6.50 -1.48 -26.72
CA PRO A 46 7.00 -0.35 -25.93
C PRO A 46 5.92 0.27 -25.04
N THR A 47 4.68 0.40 -25.55
CA THR A 47 3.56 0.99 -24.81
C THR A 47 3.09 0.10 -23.66
N PHE A 48 3.11 -1.22 -23.84
CA PHE A 48 2.80 -2.18 -22.77
C PHE A 48 3.82 -2.13 -21.63
N ILE A 49 5.11 -1.99 -21.96
CA ILE A 49 6.18 -1.91 -20.96
C ILE A 49 6.04 -0.64 -20.13
N GLU A 50 5.77 0.51 -20.75
CA GLU A 50 5.58 1.79 -20.04
C GLU A 50 4.40 1.74 -19.05
N GLN A 51 3.26 1.18 -19.49
CA GLN A 51 2.09 1.00 -18.61
C GLN A 51 2.35 -0.01 -17.49
N ALA A 52 3.09 -1.08 -17.76
CA ALA A 52 3.48 -2.05 -16.74
C ALA A 52 4.39 -1.42 -15.67
N PHE A 53 5.37 -0.60 -16.07
CA PHE A 53 6.22 0.13 -15.12
C PHE A 53 5.43 1.16 -14.31
N ALA A 54 4.50 1.89 -14.94
CA ALA A 54 3.60 2.81 -14.23
C ALA A 54 2.79 2.08 -13.14
N TYR A 55 2.21 0.92 -13.47
CA TYR A 55 1.47 0.09 -12.52
C TYR A 55 2.36 -0.43 -11.38
N VAL A 56 3.59 -0.85 -11.67
CA VAL A 56 4.55 -1.30 -10.65
C VAL A 56 4.89 -0.18 -9.68
N ILE A 57 5.10 1.05 -10.18
CA ILE A 57 5.39 2.21 -9.33
C ILE A 57 4.18 2.54 -8.45
N GLU A 58 2.97 2.62 -9.02
CA GLU A 58 1.74 2.87 -8.27
C GLU A 58 1.53 1.84 -7.16
N PHE A 59 1.67 0.56 -7.49
CA PHE A 59 1.56 -0.53 -6.53
C PHE A 59 2.63 -0.45 -5.43
N SER A 60 3.86 -0.07 -5.76
CA SER A 60 4.94 0.11 -4.78
C SER A 60 4.64 1.24 -3.79
N VAL A 61 4.03 2.33 -4.27
CA VAL A 61 3.61 3.46 -3.44
C VAL A 61 2.46 3.04 -2.52
N TYR A 62 1.50 2.29 -3.03
CA TYR A 62 0.40 1.74 -2.23
C TYR A 62 0.92 0.86 -1.09
N ILE A 63 1.86 -0.06 -1.38
CA ILE A 63 2.48 -0.90 -0.36
C ILE A 63 3.20 -0.04 0.69
N LYS A 64 3.95 0.99 0.28
CA LYS A 64 4.62 1.88 1.23
C LYS A 64 3.65 2.57 2.19
N PHE A 65 2.53 3.08 1.70
CA PHE A 65 1.52 3.71 2.55
C PHE A 65 0.85 2.69 3.48
N TYR A 66 0.58 1.48 2.98
CA TYR A 66 0.03 0.41 3.79
C TYR A 66 0.96 0.02 4.95
N LEU A 67 2.25 -0.16 4.66
CA LEU A 67 3.25 -0.46 5.69
C LEU A 67 3.37 0.68 6.72
N MET A 68 3.38 1.93 6.26
CA MET A 68 3.43 3.09 7.15
C MET A 68 2.23 3.13 8.11
N MET A 69 1.03 2.81 7.63
CA MET A 69 -0.18 2.73 8.44
C MET A 69 -0.07 1.62 9.49
N GLN A 70 0.35 0.43 9.09
CA GLN A 70 0.55 -0.70 10.00
C GLN A 70 1.59 -0.38 11.09
N THR A 71 2.68 0.30 10.74
CA THR A 71 3.70 0.72 11.71
C THR A 71 3.16 1.75 12.69
N LEU A 72 2.26 2.63 12.26
CA LEU A 72 1.64 3.64 13.12
C LEU A 72 0.67 3.01 14.11
N GLU A 73 -0.15 2.04 13.68
CA GLU A 73 -1.02 1.27 14.58
C GLU A 73 -0.21 0.48 15.61
N PHE A 74 0.87 -0.16 15.18
CA PHE A 74 1.78 -0.86 16.09
C PHE A 74 2.44 0.10 17.09
N ALA A 75 2.96 1.23 16.61
CA ALA A 75 3.57 2.26 17.46
C ALA A 75 2.56 2.81 18.48
N TYR A 76 1.30 2.98 18.08
CA TYR A 76 0.22 3.39 18.97
C TYR A 76 -0.05 2.36 20.08
N GLY A 77 -0.13 1.07 19.74
CA GLY A 77 -0.31 0.02 20.75
C GLY A 77 0.83 -0.04 21.77
N VAL A 78 2.07 0.10 21.31
CA VAL A 78 3.25 0.15 22.19
C VAL A 78 3.24 1.42 23.06
N ALA A 79 2.92 2.57 22.46
CA ALA A 79 2.84 3.84 23.18
C ALA A 79 1.76 3.80 24.28
N GLN A 80 0.59 3.22 24.02
CA GLN A 80 -0.47 3.08 25.01
C GLN A 80 -0.01 2.21 26.20
N SER A 81 0.68 1.09 25.92
CA SER A 81 1.28 0.27 26.97
C SER A 81 2.31 1.04 27.80
N LEU A 82 3.15 1.86 27.15
CA LEU A 82 4.12 2.71 27.83
C LEU A 82 3.45 3.73 28.75
N ILE A 83 2.40 4.41 28.28
CA ILE A 83 1.63 5.42 29.02
C ILE A 83 0.99 4.84 30.28
N VAL A 84 0.44 3.62 30.18
CA VAL A 84 -0.10 2.90 31.32
C VAL A 84 1.00 2.56 32.33
N ASN A 85 2.16 2.10 31.86
CA ASN A 85 3.28 1.74 32.74
C ASN A 85 3.88 2.94 33.48
N ILE A 86 3.91 4.12 32.88
CA ILE A 86 4.36 5.36 33.56
C ILE A 86 3.28 5.95 34.49
N GLY A 87 2.06 5.41 34.48
CA GLY A 87 0.97 5.87 35.33
C GLY A 87 0.49 7.29 34.98
N LEU A 88 0.47 7.66 33.69
CA LEU A 88 0.15 9.02 33.24
C LEU A 88 -1.18 9.55 33.80
N ASP A 89 -2.19 8.67 33.92
CA ASP A 89 -3.50 9.02 34.48
C ASP A 89 -3.43 9.47 35.95
N SER A 90 -2.55 8.84 36.74
CA SER A 90 -2.33 9.23 38.13
C SER A 90 -1.63 10.59 38.23
N LEU A 91 -0.64 10.83 37.36
CA LEU A 91 0.08 12.11 37.27
C LEU A 91 -0.85 13.26 36.86
N ILE A 92 -1.76 13.03 35.90
CA ILE A 92 -2.73 14.04 35.48
C ILE A 92 -3.73 14.30 36.62
N THR A 93 -4.22 13.26 37.28
CA THR A 93 -5.17 13.40 38.40
C THR A 93 -4.55 14.16 39.58
N ASP A 94 -3.28 13.91 39.88
CA ASP A 94 -2.51 14.64 40.90
C ASP A 94 -2.19 16.09 40.51
N ALA A 95 -1.97 16.36 39.21
CA ALA A 95 -1.81 17.72 38.74
C ALA A 95 -3.13 18.50 38.88
N VAL A 96 -4.25 17.87 38.52
CA VAL A 96 -5.61 18.43 38.62
C VAL A 96 -5.99 18.70 40.08
N SER A 97 -5.63 17.79 40.99
CA SER A 97 -5.92 17.90 42.43
C SER A 97 -5.22 19.10 43.10
N LYS A 98 -4.19 19.67 42.46
CA LYS A 98 -3.49 20.88 42.91
C LYS A 98 -4.11 22.19 42.41
N LEU A 99 -5.03 22.15 41.43
CA LEU A 99 -5.70 23.37 40.97
C LEU A 99 -6.80 23.84 41.95
N PRO A 100 -6.96 25.16 42.16
CA PRO A 100 -8.10 25.74 42.88
C PRO A 100 -9.45 25.31 42.28
N ALA A 101 -10.47 25.15 43.13
CA ALA A 101 -11.77 24.58 42.74
C ALA A 101 -12.46 25.29 41.56
N GLU A 102 -12.39 26.63 41.52
CA GLU A 102 -12.98 27.46 40.44
C GLU A 102 -12.26 27.26 39.10
N THR A 103 -10.94 27.12 39.13
CA THR A 103 -10.16 26.82 37.93
C THR A 103 -10.38 25.38 37.48
N ARG A 104 -10.54 24.43 38.40
CA ARG A 104 -10.75 23.02 38.08
C ARG A 104 -12.05 22.76 37.33
N SER A 105 -13.15 23.41 37.76
CA SER A 105 -14.45 23.30 37.06
C SER A 105 -14.39 23.89 35.65
N THR A 106 -13.70 25.02 35.49
CA THR A 106 -13.49 25.66 34.19
C THR A 106 -12.62 24.81 33.26
N PHE A 107 -11.54 24.21 33.78
CA PHE A 107 -10.68 23.28 33.04
C PHE A 107 -11.41 22.01 32.59
N GLN A 108 -12.31 21.48 33.42
CA GLN A 108 -13.19 20.36 33.04
C GLN A 108 -14.21 20.75 31.98
N ALA A 109 -14.86 21.91 32.12
CA ALA A 109 -15.86 22.40 31.16
C ALA A 109 -15.26 22.65 29.77
N MET A 110 -14.02 23.12 29.71
CA MET A 110 -13.29 23.36 28.46
C MET A 110 -12.63 22.10 27.86
N GLY A 111 -12.67 20.96 28.54
CA GLY A 111 -12.07 19.71 28.04
C GLY A 111 -10.54 19.69 27.97
N TYR A 112 -9.85 20.63 28.63
CA TYR A 112 -8.38 20.74 28.56
C TYR A 112 -7.66 19.47 29.04
N LEU A 113 -8.23 18.75 30.02
CA LEU A 113 -7.64 17.51 30.53
C LEU A 113 -7.60 16.41 29.46
N LYS A 114 -8.65 16.30 28.66
CA LYS A 114 -8.69 15.38 27.53
C LYS A 114 -7.70 15.80 26.44
N GLY A 115 -7.55 17.10 26.20
CA GLY A 115 -6.57 17.64 25.27
C GLY A 115 -5.12 17.32 25.68
N ILE A 116 -4.78 17.52 26.95
CA ILE A 116 -3.45 17.20 27.50
C ILE A 116 -3.15 15.70 27.36
N THR A 117 -4.14 14.85 27.64
CA THR A 117 -4.01 13.39 27.50
C THR A 117 -3.69 13.01 26.05
N ILE A 118 -4.45 13.53 25.08
CA ILE A 118 -4.22 13.28 23.64
C ILE A 118 -2.84 13.78 23.19
N ILE A 119 -2.39 14.94 23.70
CA ILE A 119 -1.05 15.47 23.38
C ILE A 119 0.02 14.52 23.92
N CYS A 120 -0.08 14.08 25.18
CA CYS A 120 0.85 13.13 25.76
C CYS A 120 0.87 11.79 24.99
N GLU A 121 -0.30 11.28 24.59
CA GLU A 121 -0.41 10.12 23.73
C GLU A 121 0.32 10.32 22.39
N ALA A 122 0.09 11.44 21.71
CA ALA A 122 0.76 11.76 20.46
C ALA A 122 2.29 11.86 20.58
N TYR A 123 2.79 12.42 21.69
CA TYR A 123 4.23 12.46 21.97
C TYR A 123 4.82 11.08 22.21
N ALA A 124 4.12 10.20 22.93
CA ALA A 124 4.55 8.83 23.16
C ALA A 124 4.58 8.02 21.84
N VAL A 125 3.57 8.17 20.99
CA VAL A 125 3.53 7.55 19.65
C VAL A 125 4.70 8.03 18.80
N ARG A 126 4.97 9.34 18.79
CA ARG A 126 6.11 9.91 18.07
C ARG A 126 7.45 9.39 18.59
N PHE A 127 7.58 9.24 19.91
CA PHE A 127 8.78 8.65 20.51
C PHE A 127 8.99 7.21 20.03
N VAL A 128 7.94 6.39 20.04
CA VAL A 128 8.02 5.01 19.54
C VAL A 128 8.34 4.97 18.04
N LEU A 129 7.72 5.83 17.22
CA LEU A 129 8.02 5.93 15.79
C LEU A 129 9.49 6.30 15.51
N ASN A 130 10.04 7.28 16.25
CA ASN A 130 11.46 7.62 16.16
C ASN A 130 12.36 6.42 16.51
N PHE A 131 11.97 5.61 17.51
CA PHE A 131 12.69 4.39 17.87
C PHE A 131 12.60 3.30 16.80
N MET A 132 11.49 3.25 16.05
CA MET A 132 11.30 2.34 14.92
C MET A 132 12.06 2.78 13.66
N GLY A 133 12.82 3.88 13.72
CA GLY A 133 13.67 4.36 12.63
C GLY A 133 12.94 5.24 11.61
N TRP A 134 11.86 5.90 12.05
CA TRP A 134 11.10 6.86 11.27
C TRP A 134 11.37 8.30 11.67
#